data_AF-A0AA37KVL8-F1
#
_entry.id   AF-A0AA37KVL8-F1
#
_cell.length_a   1.000
_cell.length_b   1.000
_cell.length_c   1.000
_cell.angle_alpha   90.00
_cell.angle_beta   90.00
_cell.angle_gamma   90.00
#
_symmetry.space_group_name_H-M   'P 1'
#
loop_
_entity.id
_entity.type
_entity.pdbx_description
1 polymer ?
#
loop_
_entity_poly.entity_id
_entity_poly.type
_entity_poly.pdbx_seq_one_letter_code
_entity_poly.pdbx_strand_id
1 'polypeptide(L)'
;MLRIVHSTSFHRLAGLALSLTPALAVAEVSDKMPSPTDVWIIALAASGVCGALIAWRPWVGALATVLPAFWLTGLLLEMHSPDIGPYLSAERGWSYYLQAYLGAGVFVTALVFALRMGLRRRRTIAPSARARKRD
;
A
#
# COMPACT_ATOMS: atom_id res chain seq x y z
N MET A 1 20.32 2.47 -67.75
CA MET A 1 19.70 3.41 -66.79
C MET A 1 18.72 2.64 -65.91
N LEU A 2 19.12 2.28 -64.68
CA LEU A 2 18.27 1.58 -63.71
C LEU A 2 17.90 2.57 -62.59
N ARG A 3 16.65 3.04 -62.57
CA ARG A 3 16.12 3.86 -61.47
C ARG A 3 15.72 2.95 -60.32
N ILE A 4 16.50 2.98 -59.24
CA ILE A 4 16.16 2.39 -57.95
C ILE A 4 15.06 3.27 -57.33
N VAL A 5 13.81 2.88 -57.52
CA VAL A 5 12.65 3.52 -56.87
C VAL A 5 12.66 3.08 -55.39
N HIS A 6 13.23 3.91 -54.53
CA HIS A 6 13.15 3.73 -53.08
C HIS A 6 11.68 3.86 -52.64
N SER A 7 11.08 2.72 -52.31
CA SER A 7 9.67 2.59 -51.90
C SER A 7 9.49 3.17 -50.49
N THR A 8 9.03 4.42 -50.42
CA THR A 8 8.61 5.10 -49.18
C THR A 8 7.50 4.35 -48.44
N SER A 9 6.76 3.49 -49.15
CA SER A 9 5.72 2.60 -48.62
C SER A 9 6.28 1.53 -47.68
N PHE A 10 7.50 1.04 -47.93
CA PHE A 10 8.13 0.00 -47.09
C PHE A 10 8.41 0.51 -45.68
N HIS A 11 8.88 1.76 -45.55
CA HIS A 11 9.14 2.38 -44.24
C HIS A 11 7.85 2.65 -43.46
N ARG A 12 6.75 2.99 -44.15
CA ARG A 12 5.44 3.18 -43.52
C ARG A 12 4.85 1.87 -42.99
N LEU A 13 4.95 0.80 -43.78
CA LEU A 13 4.49 -0.53 -43.36
C LEU A 13 5.35 -1.09 -42.22
N ALA A 14 6.68 -0.90 -42.28
CA ALA A 14 7.57 -1.29 -41.19
C ALA A 14 7.27 -0.53 -39.90
N GLY A 15 7.04 0.79 -39.97
CA GLY A 15 6.67 1.60 -38.80
C GLY A 15 5.32 1.19 -38.20
N LEU A 16 4.34 0.86 -39.04
CA LEU A 16 3.02 0.39 -38.60
C LEU A 16 3.08 -1.02 -38.02
N ALA A 17 3.93 -1.90 -38.56
CA ALA A 17 4.18 -3.23 -37.99
C ALA A 17 4.88 -3.12 -36.62
N LEU A 18 5.85 -2.21 -36.47
CA LEU A 18 6.55 -1.95 -35.21
C LEU A 18 5.63 -1.35 -34.13
N SER A 19 4.65 -0.52 -34.49
CA SER A 19 3.68 0.02 -33.54
C SER A 19 2.56 -0.96 -33.18
N LEU A 20 2.31 -1.97 -34.04
CA LEU A 20 1.33 -3.03 -33.80
C LEU A 20 1.93 -4.24 -33.06
N THR A 21 3.25 -4.41 -33.05
CA THR A 21 3.90 -5.31 -32.10
C THR A 21 3.90 -4.65 -30.73
N PRO A 22 3.15 -5.15 -29.73
CA PRO A 22 3.39 -4.74 -28.37
C PRO A 22 4.85 -5.10 -28.08
N ALA A 23 5.72 -4.10 -28.00
CA ALA A 23 7.03 -4.32 -27.43
C ALA A 23 6.74 -4.93 -26.05
N LEU A 24 7.16 -6.17 -25.85
CA LEU A 24 7.35 -6.73 -24.52
C LEU A 24 8.38 -5.81 -23.86
N ALA A 25 7.90 -4.69 -23.31
CA ALA A 25 8.65 -3.92 -22.37
C ALA A 25 8.80 -4.86 -21.19
N VAL A 26 9.96 -5.51 -21.11
CA VAL A 26 10.42 -6.25 -19.93
C VAL A 26 10.69 -5.18 -18.88
N ALA A 27 9.62 -4.56 -18.39
CA ALA A 27 9.63 -3.73 -17.21
C ALA A 27 9.60 -4.70 -16.05
N GLU A 28 10.64 -4.65 -15.21
CA GLU A 28 10.69 -5.48 -14.02
C GLU A 28 9.48 -5.14 -13.14
N VAL A 29 8.79 -6.18 -12.65
CA VAL A 29 7.64 -5.97 -11.76
C VAL A 29 8.08 -5.21 -10.51
N SER A 30 9.32 -5.43 -10.09
CA SER A 30 10.01 -4.75 -8.99
C SER A 30 10.05 -3.22 -9.09
N ASP A 31 9.96 -2.62 -10.27
CA ASP A 31 10.03 -1.17 -10.46
C ASP A 31 8.76 -0.44 -10.01
N LYS A 32 7.63 -1.16 -9.91
CA LYS A 32 6.32 -0.60 -9.52
C LYS A 32 6.00 -0.86 -8.06
N MET A 33 6.80 -1.67 -7.40
CA MET A 33 6.57 -2.10 -6.03
C MET A 33 7.28 -1.17 -5.05
N PRO A 34 6.66 -0.84 -3.91
CA PRO A 34 7.33 -0.09 -2.85
C PRO A 34 8.52 -0.88 -2.34
N SER A 35 9.62 -0.18 -2.03
CA SER A 35 10.78 -0.82 -1.44
C SER A 35 10.45 -1.32 -0.02
N PRO A 36 11.17 -2.32 0.52
CA PRO A 36 10.93 -2.76 1.89
C PRO A 36 11.07 -1.64 2.92
N THR A 37 12.00 -0.71 2.69
CA THR A 37 12.18 0.48 3.53
C THR A 37 10.93 1.36 3.51
N ASP A 38 10.32 1.58 2.35
CA ASP A 38 9.08 2.37 2.23
C ASP A 38 7.93 1.71 2.99
N VAL A 39 7.79 0.39 2.88
CA VAL A 39 6.80 -0.38 3.64
C VAL A 39 6.94 -0.13 5.14
N TRP A 40 8.16 -0.19 5.67
CA TRP A 40 8.42 0.06 7.09
C TRP A 40 8.16 1.50 7.49
N ILE A 41 8.61 2.48 6.70
CA ILE A 41 8.38 3.91 6.97
C ILE A 41 6.88 4.19 7.02
N ILE A 42 6.14 3.74 6.02
CA ILE A 42 4.69 3.96 5.92
C ILE A 42 3.97 3.26 7.06
N ALA A 43 4.30 1.99 7.35
CA ALA A 43 3.67 1.24 8.44
C ALA A 43 3.90 1.91 9.80
N LEU A 44 5.13 2.32 10.11
CA LEU A 44 5.47 2.96 11.39
C LEU A 44 4.86 4.37 11.50
N ALA A 45 4.93 5.18 10.44
CA ALA A 45 4.33 6.51 10.41
C ALA A 45 2.81 6.43 10.57
N ALA A 46 2.14 5.55 9.81
CA ALA A 46 0.71 5.32 9.91
C ALA A 46 0.31 4.86 11.32
N SER A 47 1.08 3.93 11.91
CA SER A 47 0.87 3.45 13.28
C SER A 47 0.94 4.57 14.31
N GLY A 48 1.98 5.40 14.24
CA GLY A 48 2.20 6.51 15.17
C GLY A 48 1.11 7.58 15.04
N VAL A 49 0.84 8.03 13.81
CA VAL A 49 -0.16 9.08 13.55
C VAL A 49 -1.56 8.60 13.92
N CYS A 50 -1.98 7.43 13.44
CA CYS A 50 -3.32 6.90 13.75
C CYS A 50 -3.46 6.59 15.23
N GLY A 51 -2.44 5.99 15.85
CA GLY A 51 -2.45 5.69 17.28
C GLY A 51 -2.59 6.93 18.15
N ALA A 52 -1.85 8.00 17.83
CA ALA A 52 -1.95 9.29 18.52
C ALA A 52 -3.34 9.92 18.34
N LEU A 53 -3.88 9.91 17.12
CA LEU A 53 -5.22 10.43 16.83
C LEU A 53 -6.30 9.64 17.55
N ILE A 54 -6.21 8.31 17.61
CA ILE A 54 -7.13 7.46 18.37
C ILE A 54 -7.11 7.83 19.86
N ALA A 55 -5.92 8.03 20.43
CA ALA A 55 -5.74 8.39 21.83
C ALA A 55 -6.32 9.77 22.17
N TRP A 56 -6.30 10.72 21.22
CA TRP A 56 -6.88 12.05 21.40
C TRP A 56 -8.39 12.08 21.12
N ARG A 57 -8.80 11.69 19.91
CA ARG A 57 -10.19 11.65 19.44
C ARG A 57 -10.42 10.36 18.63
N PRO A 58 -11.02 9.31 19.20
CA PRO A 58 -11.08 7.97 18.59
C PRO A 58 -11.82 7.94 17.26
N TRP A 59 -12.81 8.81 17.06
CA TRP A 59 -13.50 8.89 15.77
C TRP A 59 -12.61 9.49 14.67
N VAL A 60 -11.78 10.50 15.00
CA VAL A 60 -10.80 11.09 14.06
C VAL A 60 -9.72 10.06 13.75
N GLY A 61 -9.25 9.36 14.79
CA GLY A 61 -8.32 8.26 14.64
C GLY A 61 -8.85 7.16 13.72
N ALA A 62 -10.09 6.70 13.94
CA ALA A 62 -10.73 5.70 13.08
C ALA A 62 -10.88 6.17 11.62
N LEU A 63 -11.18 7.45 11.39
CA LEU A 63 -11.22 7.99 10.03
C LEU A 63 -9.81 8.03 9.41
N ALA A 64 -8.80 8.40 10.19
CA ALA A 64 -7.41 8.45 9.73
C ALA A 64 -6.83 7.08 9.38
N THR A 65 -7.31 5.99 9.98
CA THR A 65 -6.84 4.63 9.65
C THR A 65 -7.26 4.17 8.26
N VAL A 66 -8.29 4.79 7.67
CA VAL A 66 -8.86 4.34 6.40
C VAL A 66 -7.81 4.36 5.28
N LEU A 67 -7.08 5.46 5.14
CA LEU A 67 -6.11 5.61 4.06
C LEU A 67 -4.94 4.62 4.16
N PRO A 68 -4.25 4.48 5.31
CA PRO A 68 -3.21 3.45 5.46
C PRO A 68 -3.75 2.02 5.33
N ALA A 69 -4.96 1.75 5.80
CA ALA A 69 -5.58 0.43 5.66
C ALA A 69 -5.81 0.08 4.18
N PHE A 70 -6.32 1.02 3.38
CA PHE A 70 -6.46 0.82 1.94
C PHE A 70 -5.11 0.60 1.26
N TRP A 71 -4.10 1.40 1.62
CA TRP A 71 -2.77 1.26 1.03
C TRP A 71 -2.13 -0.11 1.34
N LEU A 72 -2.13 -0.53 2.60
CA LEU A 72 -1.58 -1.84 3.02
C LEU A 72 -2.38 -3.00 2.43
N THR A 73 -3.71 -2.88 2.37
CA THR A 73 -4.55 -3.92 1.77
C THR A 73 -4.30 -4.01 0.26
N GLY A 74 -4.17 -2.87 -0.42
CA GLY A 74 -3.83 -2.81 -1.85
C GLY A 74 -2.51 -3.51 -2.13
N LEU A 75 -1.47 -3.21 -1.34
CA LEU A 75 -0.18 -3.89 -1.46
C LEU A 75 -0.31 -5.42 -1.30
N LEU A 76 -1.04 -5.88 -0.29
CA LEU A 76 -1.23 -7.32 -0.07
C LEU A 76 -2.05 -7.98 -1.19
N LEU A 77 -3.07 -7.30 -1.72
CA LEU A 77 -3.86 -7.80 -2.85
C LEU A 77 -3.01 -7.92 -4.11
N GLU A 78 -2.17 -6.93 -4.37
CA GLU A 78 -1.30 -6.90 -5.54
C GLU A 78 -0.26 -8.03 -5.50
N MET A 79 0.32 -8.29 -4.32
CA MET A 79 1.22 -9.41 -4.07
C MET A 79 0.57 -10.79 -4.28
N HIS A 80 -0.75 -10.91 -4.13
CA HIS A 80 -1.49 -12.16 -4.34
C HIS A 80 -2.26 -12.16 -5.66
N SER A 81 -2.08 -11.14 -6.50
CA SER A 81 -2.73 -11.11 -7.80
C SER A 81 -2.13 -12.20 -8.70
N PRO A 82 -2.95 -12.86 -9.54
CA PRO A 82 -2.48 -13.92 -10.43
C PRO A 82 -1.50 -13.38 -11.49
N ASP A 83 -1.63 -12.10 -11.85
CA ASP A 83 -0.85 -11.46 -12.91
C ASP A 83 0.51 -10.96 -12.43
N ILE A 84 0.67 -10.68 -11.13
CA ILE A 84 1.87 -10.01 -10.58
C ILE A 84 2.57 -10.86 -9.53
N GLY A 85 1.82 -11.58 -8.68
CA GLY A 85 2.35 -12.36 -7.57
C GLY A 85 3.44 -13.37 -7.95
N PRO A 86 3.24 -14.22 -8.97
CA PRO A 86 4.26 -15.18 -9.38
C PRO A 86 5.58 -14.51 -9.78
N TYR A 87 5.51 -13.45 -10.58
CA TYR A 87 6.69 -12.70 -11.04
C TYR A 87 7.37 -11.95 -9.90
N LEU A 88 6.60 -11.31 -9.03
CA LEU A 88 7.12 -10.62 -7.85
C LEU A 88 7.83 -11.58 -6.90
N SER A 89 7.29 -12.79 -6.72
CA SER A 89 7.91 -13.82 -5.88
C SER A 89 9.23 -14.33 -6.46
N ALA A 90 9.34 -14.44 -7.79
CA ALA A 90 10.55 -14.84 -8.47
C ALA A 90 11.64 -13.76 -8.41
N GLU A 91 11.25 -12.48 -8.52
CA GLU A 91 12.19 -11.34 -8.53
C GLU A 91 12.66 -10.95 -7.11
N ARG A 92 11.73 -10.80 -6.16
CA ARG A 92 12.02 -10.25 -4.83
C ARG A 92 12.18 -11.33 -3.74
N GLY A 93 11.67 -12.53 -4.00
CA GLY A 93 11.70 -13.63 -3.05
C GLY A 93 10.78 -13.46 -1.85
N TRP A 94 10.76 -14.48 -1.00
CA TRP A 94 9.88 -14.57 0.18
C TRP A 94 10.15 -13.50 1.25
N SER A 95 11.38 -13.00 1.35
CA SER A 95 11.76 -12.00 2.36
C SER A 95 10.98 -10.69 2.21
N TYR A 96 10.62 -10.31 0.98
CA TYR A 96 9.76 -9.16 0.71
C TYR A 96 8.35 -9.37 1.27
N TYR A 97 7.78 -10.57 1.05
CA TYR A 97 6.45 -10.93 1.52
C TYR A 97 6.36 -10.88 3.03
N LEU A 98 7.35 -11.48 3.70
CA LEU A 98 7.43 -11.44 5.15
C LEU A 98 7.45 -10.00 5.68
N GLN A 99 8.23 -9.10 5.06
CA GLN A 99 8.30 -7.70 5.48
C GLN A 99 6.99 -6.94 5.27
N ALA A 100 6.29 -7.16 4.14
CA ALA A 100 4.96 -6.59 3.90
C ALA A 100 3.95 -7.03 4.98
N TYR A 101 3.93 -8.32 5.31
CA TYR A 101 3.08 -8.86 6.36
C TYR A 101 3.44 -8.33 7.75
N LEU A 102 4.73 -8.23 8.08
CA LEU A 102 5.18 -7.68 9.36
C LEU A 102 4.82 -6.19 9.47
N GLY A 103 4.98 -5.40 8.42
CA GLY A 103 4.56 -3.99 8.40
C GLY A 103 3.05 -3.84 8.65
N ALA A 104 2.23 -4.63 7.96
CA ALA A 104 0.78 -4.66 8.20
C ALA A 104 0.44 -5.11 9.64
N GLY A 105 1.15 -6.12 10.15
CA GLY A 105 0.98 -6.60 11.52
C GLY A 105 1.31 -5.53 12.58
N VAL A 106 2.39 -4.78 12.39
CA VAL A 106 2.77 -3.66 13.27
C VAL A 106 1.68 -2.59 13.27
N PHE A 107 1.14 -2.25 12.10
CA PHE A 107 0.04 -1.30 12.01
C PHE A 107 -1.20 -1.76 12.79
N VAL A 108 -1.66 -2.99 12.54
CA VAL A 108 -2.85 -3.53 13.23
C VAL A 108 -2.64 -3.62 14.74
N THR A 109 -1.48 -4.10 15.18
CA THR A 109 -1.18 -4.23 16.62
C THR A 109 -1.11 -2.86 17.31
N ALA A 110 -0.55 -1.85 16.65
CA ALA A 110 -0.53 -0.47 17.15
C ALA A 110 -1.95 0.11 17.30
N LEU A 111 -2.84 -0.13 16.32
CA LEU A 111 -4.24 0.32 16.41
C LEU A 111 -4.99 -0.33 17.58
N VAL A 112 -4.83 -1.65 17.76
CA VAL A 112 -5.44 -2.38 18.89
C VAL A 112 -4.93 -1.82 20.21
N PHE A 113 -3.63 -1.54 20.31
CA PHE A 113 -3.03 -0.97 21.50
C PHE A 113 -3.55 0.44 21.79
N ALA A 114 -3.63 1.31 20.77
CA ALA A 114 -4.16 2.67 20.90
C ALA A 114 -5.62 2.69 21.33
N LEU A 115 -6.47 1.81 20.77
CA LEU A 115 -7.86 1.67 21.17
C LEU A 115 -7.99 1.21 22.63
N ARG A 116 -7.21 0.19 23.04
CA ARG A 116 -7.21 -0.29 24.43
C ARG A 116 -6.80 0.81 25.41
N MET A 117 -5.76 1.59 25.09
CA MET A 117 -5.33 2.71 25.93
C MET A 117 -6.38 3.85 25.97
N GLY A 118 -6.97 4.20 24.83
CA GLY A 118 -8.00 5.24 24.74
C GLY A 118 -9.25 4.89 25.55
N LEU A 119 -9.71 3.64 25.48
CA LEU A 119 -10.84 3.15 26.27
C LEU A 119 -10.54 3.15 27.78
N ARG A 120 -9.31 2.81 28.19
CA ARG A 120 -8.88 2.88 29.60
C ARG A 120 -8.93 4.32 30.13
N ARG A 121 -8.39 5.29 29.39
CA ARG A 121 -8.39 6.72 29.79
C ARG A 121 -9.80 7.26 30.03
N ARG A 122 -10.78 6.87 29.19
CA ARG A 122 -12.17 7.33 29.30
C ARG A 122 -12.89 6.79 30.53
N ARG A 123 -12.60 5.55 30.94
CA ARG A 123 -13.22 4.94 32.13
C ARG A 123 -12.78 5.64 33.42
N THR A 124 -11.54 6.11 33.49
CA THR A 124 -11.00 6.77 34.68
C THR A 124 -11.56 8.18 34.91
N ILE A 125 -11.99 8.88 33.85
CA ILE A 125 -12.49 10.26 33.93
C ILE A 125 -14.01 10.32 34.24
N ALA A 126 -14.76 9.28 33.90
CA ALA A 126 -16.22 9.21 34.08
C ALA A 126 -16.79 9.07 35.52
N PRO A 127 -16.05 8.78 36.62
CA PRO A 127 -16.69 8.57 37.94
C PRO A 127 -17.39 9.81 38.52
N SER A 128 -16.89 11.02 38.25
CA SER A 128 -17.37 12.25 38.90
C SER A 128 -18.68 12.82 38.32
N ALA A 129 -19.02 12.49 37.07
CA ALA A 129 -20.24 13.00 36.42
C ALA A 129 -21.52 12.25 36.81
N ARG A 130 -21.41 11.01 37.34
CA ARG A 130 -22.57 10.22 37.81
C ARG A 130 -23.03 10.60 39.21
N ALA A 131 -22.14 11.13 40.06
CA ALA A 131 -22.51 11.56 41.40
C ALA A 131 -23.45 12.77 41.40
N ARG A 132 -23.28 13.69 40.44
CA ARG A 132 -24.06 14.95 40.36
C ARG A 132 -25.48 14.83 39.80
N LYS A 133 -25.92 13.63 39.39
CA LYS A 133 -27.24 13.41 38.78
C LYS A 133 -28.20 12.65 39.70
N ARG A 134 -27.79 12.40 40.95
CA ARG A 134 -28.57 11.69 41.97
C ARG A 134 -29.05 12.58 43.12
N ASP A 135 -28.73 13.86 43.08
CA ASP A 135 -29.25 14.91 43.95
C ASP A 135 -30.21 15.79 43.14
#